data_AF-A0A9D1L442-F1
#
_entry.id   AF-A0A9D1L442-F1
#
_cell.length_a   1.000
_cell.length_b   1.000
_cell.length_c   1.000
_cell.angle_alpha   90.00
_cell.angle_beta   90.00
_cell.angle_gamma   90.00
#
_symmetry.space_group_name_H-M   'P 1'
#
loop_
_entity.id
_entity.type
_entity.pdbx_description
1 polymer ?
#
loop_
_entity_poly.entity_id
_entity_poly.type
_entity_poly.pdbx_seq_one_letter_code
_entity_poly.pdbx_strand_id
1 'polypeptide(L)'
;MGKKNKTPMIIIILLVFIILCLVGYICHDKGVFGNKESSENYTENADKIDNNKSEETSPEEIALDDSRFIDIYNKLKSYTYWKNRSDGYQSFTDHELLQIIAKELKESDFVKTTETTEYGDPYYTLENSIVINYLKKYFGNDVVVIGEKLRNPSFAYNNGMDIVDYADGKYKVRFSGIGGGVGGPLPKITERKIISATIENNEIVVKEKAIYWGITSEQETITFDVYSDVKKKNKIDSKEYTEDNIANEIVTVEDYLDEASTITTKFAYDQDTNSYYFKSSVIE
;
A
#
# COMPACT_ATOMS: atom_id res chain seq x y z
N MET A 1 2.91 69.48 -0.27
CA MET A 1 3.31 68.55 0.82
C MET A 1 2.75 67.17 0.50
N GLY A 2 3.60 66.18 0.21
CA GLY A 2 3.14 64.84 -0.18
C GLY A 2 2.63 64.03 1.01
N LYS A 3 1.40 63.50 0.92
CA LYS A 3 0.88 62.50 1.87
C LYS A 3 1.64 61.18 1.65
N LYS A 4 2.51 60.79 2.58
CA LYS A 4 3.16 59.47 2.57
C LYS A 4 2.09 58.39 2.81
N ASN A 5 1.91 57.48 1.86
CA ASN A 5 1.03 56.32 2.04
C ASN A 5 1.58 55.44 3.18
N LYS A 6 0.77 55.23 4.22
CA LYS A 6 1.14 54.42 5.40
C LYS A 6 0.88 52.92 5.23
N THR A 7 0.12 52.53 4.21
CA THR A 7 -0.25 51.14 3.90
C THR A 7 0.92 50.15 3.83
N PRO A 8 2.05 50.43 3.12
CA PRO A 8 3.17 49.49 3.08
C PRO A 8 3.88 49.33 4.43
N MET A 9 3.87 50.37 5.28
CA MET A 9 4.54 50.31 6.58
C MET A 9 3.81 49.38 7.57
N ILE A 10 2.49 49.32 7.50
CA ILE A 10 1.67 48.43 8.34
C ILE A 10 1.91 46.96 7.96
N ILE A 11 1.99 46.66 6.66
CA ILE A 11 2.26 45.30 6.15
C ILE A 11 3.65 44.82 6.56
N ILE A 12 4.67 45.70 6.50
CA ILE A 12 6.04 45.38 6.94
C ILE A 12 6.09 45.07 8.44
N ILE A 13 5.41 45.84 9.29
CA ILE A 13 5.35 45.60 10.74
C ILE A 13 4.70 44.25 11.06
N LEU A 14 3.62 43.89 10.35
CA LEU A 14 2.93 42.61 10.55
C LEU A 14 3.82 41.42 10.20
N LEU A 15 4.57 41.50 9.09
CA LEU A 15 5.53 40.48 8.67
C LEU A 15 6.67 40.28 9.67
N VAL A 16 7.22 41.36 10.24
CA VAL A 16 8.26 41.28 11.28
C VAL A 16 7.75 40.58 12.53
N PHE A 17 6.49 40.82 12.92
CA PHE A 17 5.88 40.16 14.09
C PHE A 17 5.71 38.65 13.89
N ILE A 18 5.27 38.22 12.71
CA ILE A 18 5.13 36.79 12.36
C ILE A 18 6.49 36.08 12.39
N ILE A 19 7.54 36.71 11.87
CA ILE A 19 8.90 36.15 11.89
C ILE A 19 9.41 36.01 13.34
N LEU A 20 9.17 37.00 14.21
CA LEU A 20 9.56 36.91 15.63
C LEU A 20 8.83 35.78 16.37
N CYS A 21 7.54 35.57 16.11
CA CYS A 21 6.80 34.44 16.67
C CYS A 21 7.34 33.09 16.20
N LEU A 22 7.68 32.95 14.91
CA LEU A 22 8.25 31.72 14.35
C LEU A 22 9.65 31.42 14.92
N VAL A 23 10.52 32.43 15.04
CA VAL A 23 11.86 32.23 15.64
C VAL A 23 11.76 31.92 17.14
N GLY A 24 10.85 32.57 17.87
CA GLY A 24 10.58 32.25 19.28
C GLY A 24 10.12 30.80 19.48
N TYR A 25 9.24 30.30 18.61
CA TYR A 25 8.79 28.91 18.62
C TYR A 25 9.95 27.93 18.37
N ILE A 26 10.76 28.17 17.33
CA ILE A 26 11.92 27.32 16.99
C ILE A 26 13.00 27.31 18.08
N CYS A 27 13.21 28.44 18.79
CA CYS A 27 14.16 28.51 19.90
C CYS A 27 13.68 27.81 21.18
N HIS A 28 12.36 27.75 21.41
CA HIS A 28 11.78 26.98 22.53
C HIS A 28 11.86 25.46 22.27
N ASP A 29 11.70 25.04 21.01
CA ASP A 29 11.61 23.63 20.61
C ASP A 29 12.98 22.91 20.46
N LYS A 30 14.10 23.66 20.46
CA LYS A 30 15.45 23.10 20.20
C LYS A 30 16.47 23.21 21.34
N GLY A 31 16.07 23.63 22.54
CA GLY A 31 16.90 23.47 23.76
C GLY A 31 18.32 24.08 23.70
N VAL A 32 18.52 25.16 22.94
CA VAL A 32 19.87 25.68 22.60
C VAL A 32 20.59 26.40 23.77
N PHE A 33 19.90 26.67 24.90
CA PHE A 33 20.51 27.29 26.08
C PHE A 33 20.86 26.28 27.18
N GLY A 34 21.93 25.52 26.93
CA GLY A 34 22.52 24.59 27.90
C GLY A 34 23.56 25.23 28.83
N ASN A 35 23.29 25.11 30.14
CA ASN A 35 24.21 24.93 31.28
C ASN A 35 25.37 25.91 31.60
N LYS A 36 25.40 26.29 32.89
CA LYS A 36 26.49 26.07 33.88
C LYS A 36 25.84 26.20 35.27
N GLU A 37 25.78 25.16 36.11
CA GLU A 37 26.84 24.69 37.05
C GLU A 37 27.30 25.79 38.03
N SER A 38 27.39 25.59 39.36
CA SER A 38 27.32 24.35 40.19
C SER A 38 27.04 24.65 41.69
N SER A 39 26.51 23.66 42.44
CA SER A 39 26.79 23.30 43.88
C SER A 39 26.98 24.43 44.93
N GLU A 40 26.35 24.51 46.11
CA GLU A 40 25.48 23.62 46.94
C GLU A 40 24.60 24.53 47.89
N ASN A 41 23.87 24.14 48.96
CA ASN A 41 23.40 22.87 49.56
C ASN A 41 22.16 23.13 50.46
N TYR A 42 21.34 22.09 50.76
CA TYR A 42 20.19 22.06 51.71
C TYR A 42 19.03 23.07 51.42
N THR A 43 17.73 22.78 51.62
CA THR A 43 17.03 21.64 52.27
C THR A 43 15.59 21.49 51.70
N GLU A 44 15.01 20.29 51.86
CA GLU A 44 13.57 19.94 51.90
C GLU A 44 12.61 20.16 50.70
N ASN A 45 12.02 19.02 50.29
CA ASN A 45 10.60 18.80 49.98
C ASN A 45 9.94 19.57 48.81
N ALA A 46 10.07 19.00 47.62
CA ALA A 46 8.93 18.83 46.70
C ALA A 46 9.18 17.62 45.78
N ASP A 47 8.21 16.70 45.69
CA ASP A 47 8.26 15.59 44.74
C ASP A 47 8.30 16.14 43.31
N LYS A 48 9.47 16.05 42.67
CA LYS A 48 9.56 16.19 41.22
C LYS A 48 9.14 14.89 40.58
N ILE A 49 7.91 14.88 40.06
CA ILE A 49 7.50 13.92 39.04
C ILE A 49 8.47 14.09 37.87
N ASP A 50 9.22 13.03 37.58
CA ASP A 50 10.26 13.00 36.55
C ASP A 50 9.60 12.85 35.18
N ASN A 51 8.98 13.93 34.69
CA ASN A 51 8.35 14.02 33.37
C ASN A 51 9.41 14.10 32.27
N ASN A 52 10.24 13.06 32.18
CA ASN A 52 11.10 12.77 31.03
C ASN A 52 11.32 11.27 30.88
N LYS A 53 10.22 10.51 31.00
CA LYS A 53 10.09 9.21 30.36
C LYS A 53 9.07 9.36 29.24
N SER A 54 9.57 9.58 28.02
CA SER A 54 8.84 9.14 26.84
C SER A 54 8.61 7.65 27.05
N GLU A 55 7.37 7.23 27.28
CA GLU A 55 7.05 5.82 27.21
C GLU A 55 7.29 5.41 25.75
N GLU A 56 8.42 4.74 25.52
CA GLU A 56 8.53 3.79 24.41
C GLU A 56 7.42 2.77 24.63
N THR A 57 6.27 3.08 24.05
CA THR A 57 5.13 2.18 23.98
C THR A 57 5.55 1.07 23.05
N SER A 58 6.09 0.01 23.66
CA SER A 58 6.43 -1.23 22.95
C SER A 58 5.28 -1.59 22.01
N PRO A 59 5.56 -1.92 20.74
CA PRO A 59 4.50 -2.29 19.80
C PRO A 59 3.61 -3.36 20.42
N GLU A 60 2.30 -3.11 20.45
CA GLU A 60 1.32 -4.07 20.94
C GLU A 60 1.15 -5.16 19.87
N GLU A 61 1.38 -6.42 20.23
CA GLU A 61 1.12 -7.55 19.34
C GLU A 61 -0.39 -7.73 19.14
N ILE A 62 -0.81 -7.92 17.89
CA ILE A 62 -2.21 -8.13 17.51
C ILE A 62 -2.37 -9.44 16.74
N ALA A 63 -3.60 -9.97 16.68
CA ALA A 63 -3.88 -11.21 15.99
C ALA A 63 -3.56 -11.13 14.49
N LEU A 64 -3.04 -12.21 13.91
CA LEU A 64 -2.64 -12.24 12.49
C LEU A 64 -3.83 -12.22 11.52
N ASP A 65 -5.05 -12.44 12.04
CA ASP A 65 -6.35 -12.38 11.36
C ASP A 65 -7.20 -11.17 11.83
N ASP A 66 -6.59 -10.16 12.45
CA ASP A 66 -7.30 -8.99 12.96
C ASP A 66 -8.07 -8.24 11.85
N SER A 67 -9.39 -8.10 12.06
CA SER A 67 -10.32 -7.48 11.12
C SER A 67 -9.97 -6.04 10.72
N ARG A 68 -9.14 -5.34 11.49
CA ARG A 68 -8.67 -3.99 11.17
C ARG A 68 -7.80 -3.95 9.92
N PHE A 69 -7.08 -5.03 9.57
CA PHE A 69 -6.19 -5.05 8.41
C PHE A 69 -6.38 -6.25 7.48
N ILE A 70 -6.87 -7.40 7.96
CA ILE A 70 -6.78 -8.67 7.23
C ILE A 70 -7.51 -8.67 5.88
N ASP A 71 -8.63 -7.94 5.77
CA ASP A 71 -9.37 -7.76 4.52
C ASP A 71 -8.56 -6.97 3.49
N ILE A 72 -7.91 -5.89 3.91
CA ILE A 72 -7.07 -5.03 3.07
C ILE A 72 -5.82 -5.79 2.64
N TYR A 73 -5.18 -6.52 3.56
CA TYR A 73 -4.07 -7.42 3.26
C TYR A 73 -4.46 -8.45 2.20
N ASN A 74 -5.55 -9.20 2.41
CA ASN A 74 -5.98 -10.24 1.47
C ASN A 74 -6.38 -9.67 0.10
N LYS A 75 -6.89 -8.45 0.07
CA LYS A 75 -7.21 -7.72 -1.16
C LYS A 75 -5.97 -7.29 -1.94
N LEU A 76 -4.94 -6.83 -1.24
CA LEU A 76 -3.77 -6.19 -1.85
C LEU A 76 -2.56 -7.12 -2.02
N LYS A 77 -2.51 -8.29 -1.37
CA LYS A 77 -1.32 -9.17 -1.37
C LYS A 77 -0.76 -9.47 -2.76
N SER A 78 -1.58 -9.81 -3.76
CA SER A 78 -1.11 -10.05 -5.13
C SER A 78 -0.37 -8.85 -5.75
N TYR A 79 -0.71 -7.64 -5.33
CA TYR A 79 -0.13 -6.38 -5.81
C TYR A 79 1.11 -5.95 -5.00
N THR A 80 1.29 -6.44 -3.77
CA THR A 80 2.47 -6.17 -2.92
C THR A 80 3.57 -7.22 -3.03
N TYR A 81 3.29 -8.39 -3.61
CA TYR A 81 4.24 -9.50 -3.71
C TYR A 81 5.47 -9.20 -4.55
N TRP A 82 5.27 -8.57 -5.72
CA TRP A 82 6.28 -8.50 -6.79
C TRP A 82 7.04 -7.17 -6.87
N LYS A 83 6.65 -6.16 -6.10
CA LYS A 83 7.31 -4.84 -6.08
C LYS A 83 6.94 -4.02 -4.85
N ASN A 84 7.89 -3.20 -4.40
CA ASN A 84 7.67 -2.23 -3.33
C ASN A 84 6.60 -1.21 -3.73
N ARG A 85 5.85 -0.73 -2.74
CA ARG A 85 4.77 0.24 -2.82
C ARG A 85 4.96 1.25 -1.67
N SER A 86 5.80 2.26 -1.85
CA SER A 86 6.20 3.15 -0.75
C SER A 86 5.20 4.29 -0.49
N ASP A 87 4.41 4.64 -1.51
CA ASP A 87 3.62 5.87 -1.59
C ASP A 87 2.13 5.54 -1.81
N GLY A 88 1.49 4.90 -0.83
CA GLY A 88 0.03 4.68 -0.82
C GLY A 88 -0.56 4.14 -2.13
N TYR A 89 -1.68 4.73 -2.56
CA TYR A 89 -2.31 4.40 -3.84
C TYR A 89 -1.52 4.90 -5.06
N GLN A 90 -0.68 5.93 -4.90
CA GLN A 90 0.14 6.49 -5.98
C GLN A 90 1.22 5.51 -6.47
N SER A 91 1.56 4.51 -5.65
CA SER A 91 2.38 3.37 -6.05
C SER A 91 1.68 2.37 -7.00
N PHE A 92 0.39 2.56 -7.30
CA PHE A 92 -0.43 1.71 -8.16
C PHE A 92 -0.78 2.41 -9.47
N THR A 93 -0.96 1.62 -10.50
CA THR A 93 -1.54 2.09 -11.78
C THR A 93 -3.06 2.16 -11.67
N ASP A 94 -3.69 3.06 -12.43
CA ASP A 94 -5.15 3.18 -12.55
C ASP A 94 -5.81 1.83 -12.87
N HIS A 95 -5.13 0.97 -13.66
CA HIS A 95 -5.56 -0.40 -13.95
C HIS A 95 -5.54 -1.32 -12.73
N GLU A 96 -4.45 -1.33 -11.94
CA GLU A 96 -4.37 -2.11 -10.69
C GLU A 96 -5.45 -1.63 -9.69
N LEU A 97 -5.66 -0.33 -9.57
CA LEU A 97 -6.69 0.25 -8.70
C LEU A 97 -8.10 -0.20 -9.11
N LEU A 98 -8.41 -0.23 -10.41
CA LEU A 98 -9.68 -0.74 -10.92
C LEU A 98 -9.82 -2.26 -10.75
N GLN A 99 -8.76 -3.05 -10.97
CA GLN A 99 -8.78 -4.50 -10.71
C GLN A 99 -9.00 -4.84 -9.23
N ILE A 100 -8.48 -4.03 -8.31
CA ILE A 100 -8.77 -4.14 -6.87
C ILE A 100 -10.28 -4.05 -6.66
N ILE A 101 -10.93 -2.96 -7.05
CA ILE A 101 -12.37 -2.78 -6.75
C ILE A 101 -13.32 -3.57 -7.64
N ALA A 102 -12.86 -4.17 -8.75
CA ALA A 102 -13.71 -4.77 -9.79
C ALA A 102 -14.77 -5.78 -9.28
N LYS A 103 -14.44 -6.58 -8.25
CA LYS A 103 -15.39 -7.56 -7.65
C LYS A 103 -16.38 -6.96 -6.64
N GLU A 104 -16.25 -5.68 -6.30
CA GLU A 104 -17.16 -4.95 -5.39
C GLU A 104 -18.11 -4.00 -6.12
N LEU A 105 -17.79 -3.64 -7.38
CA LEU A 105 -18.67 -2.88 -8.26
C LEU A 105 -19.97 -3.67 -8.51
N LYS A 106 -21.10 -2.97 -8.44
CA LYS A 106 -22.45 -3.53 -8.62
C LYS A 106 -22.95 -3.22 -10.03
N GLU A 107 -23.91 -3.99 -10.53
CA GLU A 107 -24.57 -3.70 -11.81
C GLU A 107 -25.14 -2.26 -11.86
N SER A 108 -25.65 -1.77 -10.72
CA SER A 108 -26.15 -0.39 -10.56
C SER A 108 -25.10 0.71 -10.72
N ASP A 109 -23.81 0.37 -10.63
CA ASP A 109 -22.70 1.32 -10.72
C ASP A 109 -22.33 1.61 -12.19
N PHE A 110 -22.92 0.87 -13.15
CA PHE A 110 -22.70 0.98 -14.58
C PHE A 110 -23.92 1.52 -15.31
N VAL A 111 -23.69 2.41 -16.28
CA VAL A 111 -24.73 2.89 -17.20
C VAL A 111 -24.44 2.35 -18.60
N LYS A 112 -25.35 1.53 -19.14
CA LYS A 112 -25.25 1.01 -20.51
C LYS A 112 -25.31 2.14 -21.53
N THR A 113 -24.39 2.15 -22.50
CA THR A 113 -24.39 3.14 -23.58
C THR A 113 -25.19 2.68 -24.81
N THR A 114 -25.34 3.55 -25.80
CA THR A 114 -25.90 3.23 -27.12
C THR A 114 -24.89 2.61 -28.08
N GLU A 115 -23.61 2.57 -27.72
CA GLU A 115 -22.53 2.03 -28.54
C GLU A 115 -22.32 0.53 -28.28
N THR A 116 -21.84 -0.18 -29.30
CA THR A 116 -21.52 -1.62 -29.22
C THR A 116 -20.15 -1.93 -29.83
N THR A 117 -19.57 -3.07 -29.46
CA THR A 117 -18.38 -3.65 -30.11
C THR A 117 -18.71 -4.08 -31.55
N GLU A 118 -17.68 -4.40 -32.34
CA GLU A 118 -17.85 -5.00 -33.67
C GLU A 118 -18.62 -6.34 -33.65
N TYR A 119 -18.73 -6.99 -32.49
CA TYR A 119 -19.50 -8.23 -32.26
C TYR A 119 -20.90 -7.98 -31.70
N GLY A 120 -21.28 -6.72 -31.44
CA GLY A 120 -22.60 -6.33 -30.91
C GLY A 120 -22.69 -6.27 -29.38
N ASP A 121 -21.60 -6.49 -28.64
CA ASP A 121 -21.60 -6.39 -27.18
C ASP A 121 -21.73 -4.93 -26.75
N PRO A 122 -22.53 -4.62 -25.71
CA PRO A 122 -22.71 -3.24 -25.27
C PRO A 122 -21.49 -2.69 -24.51
N TYR A 123 -21.19 -1.41 -24.74
CA TYR A 123 -20.35 -0.64 -23.82
C TYR A 123 -21.15 -0.10 -22.63
N TYR A 124 -20.45 0.20 -21.55
CA TYR A 124 -20.98 0.81 -20.34
C TYR A 124 -20.09 1.97 -19.91
N THR A 125 -20.61 2.91 -19.12
CA THR A 125 -19.83 3.92 -18.41
C THR A 125 -19.89 3.69 -16.90
N LEU A 126 -18.75 3.90 -16.24
CA LEU A 126 -18.57 3.90 -14.79
C LEU A 126 -18.04 5.27 -14.35
N GLU A 127 -18.72 5.93 -13.41
CA GLU A 127 -18.32 7.25 -12.89
C GLU A 127 -17.04 7.15 -12.04
N ASN A 128 -16.09 8.06 -12.23
CA ASN A 128 -14.84 8.08 -11.45
C ASN A 128 -15.07 8.35 -9.95
N SER A 129 -16.13 9.07 -9.61
CA SER A 129 -16.54 9.27 -8.21
C SER A 129 -16.91 7.96 -7.52
N ILE A 130 -17.53 7.01 -8.22
CA ILE A 130 -17.83 5.67 -7.69
C ILE A 130 -16.53 4.91 -7.46
N VAL A 131 -15.62 4.93 -8.44
CA VAL A 131 -14.29 4.30 -8.34
C VAL A 131 -13.50 4.81 -7.13
N ILE A 132 -13.43 6.13 -6.97
CA ILE A 132 -12.78 6.77 -5.82
C ILE A 132 -13.45 6.32 -4.50
N ASN A 133 -14.79 6.29 -4.43
CA ASN A 133 -15.49 5.89 -3.21
C ASN A 133 -15.19 4.44 -2.77
N TYR A 134 -15.09 3.47 -3.70
CA TYR A 134 -14.64 2.12 -3.36
C TYR A 134 -13.16 2.07 -2.98
N LEU A 135 -12.30 2.86 -3.62
CA LEU A 135 -10.87 2.89 -3.33
C LEU A 135 -10.53 3.49 -1.96
N LYS A 136 -11.32 4.45 -1.46
CA LYS A 136 -11.13 5.05 -0.14
C LYS A 136 -11.09 4.03 1.00
N LYS A 137 -11.88 2.96 0.91
CA LYS A 137 -11.85 1.81 1.85
C LYS A 137 -10.47 1.16 1.97
N TYR A 138 -9.68 1.19 0.90
CA TYR A 138 -8.37 0.53 0.84
C TYR A 138 -7.20 1.48 1.00
N PHE A 139 -7.37 2.77 0.70
CA PHE A 139 -6.28 3.73 0.56
C PHE A 139 -6.50 5.08 1.28
N GLY A 140 -7.56 5.22 2.08
CA GLY A 140 -7.85 6.42 2.85
C GLY A 140 -8.55 7.51 2.04
N ASN A 141 -8.87 8.64 2.68
CA ASN A 141 -9.70 9.68 2.06
C ASN A 141 -9.05 10.48 0.91
N ASP A 142 -7.72 10.48 0.81
CA ASP A 142 -6.94 11.31 -0.12
C ASP A 142 -6.80 10.72 -1.54
N VAL A 143 -7.57 9.69 -1.88
CA VAL A 143 -7.53 9.05 -3.21
C VAL A 143 -8.01 10.01 -4.31
N VAL A 144 -7.09 10.35 -5.22
CA VAL A 144 -7.38 11.07 -6.46
C VAL A 144 -6.93 10.21 -7.66
N VAL A 145 -7.88 9.74 -8.45
CA VAL A 145 -7.62 9.02 -9.71
C VAL A 145 -7.96 9.92 -10.89
N ILE A 146 -7.02 10.10 -11.82
CA ILE A 146 -7.13 11.07 -12.93
C ILE A 146 -7.51 10.38 -14.25
N GLY A 147 -7.33 9.07 -14.39
CA GLY A 147 -7.77 8.25 -15.55
C GLY A 147 -6.98 8.46 -16.86
N GLU A 148 -6.27 9.58 -17.00
CA GLU A 148 -5.51 9.95 -18.20
C GLU A 148 -4.37 8.98 -18.57
N LYS A 149 -3.88 8.17 -17.63
CA LYS A 149 -2.76 7.23 -17.87
C LYS A 149 -3.16 5.96 -18.62
N LEU A 150 -4.44 5.77 -18.92
CA LEU A 150 -4.99 4.57 -19.57
C LEU A 150 -4.83 4.53 -21.11
N ARG A 151 -4.08 5.46 -21.71
CA ARG A 151 -3.88 5.57 -23.18
C ARG A 151 -3.11 4.43 -23.86
N ASN A 152 -2.74 3.39 -23.13
CA ASN A 152 -2.41 2.09 -23.71
C ASN A 152 -3.34 1.05 -23.07
N PRO A 153 -4.22 0.38 -23.83
CA PRO A 153 -5.06 -0.70 -23.29
C PRO A 153 -4.17 -1.91 -22.97
N SER A 154 -3.66 -1.97 -21.74
CA SER A 154 -2.97 -3.15 -21.22
C SER A 154 -3.99 -4.27 -21.00
N PHE A 155 -4.15 -5.12 -22.01
CA PHE A 155 -4.90 -6.38 -21.90
C PHE A 155 -4.32 -7.25 -20.77
N ALA A 156 -5.09 -7.46 -19.70
CA ALA A 156 -4.80 -8.48 -18.69
C ALA A 156 -6.06 -8.89 -17.90
N TYR A 157 -6.74 -9.92 -18.39
CA TYR A 157 -7.10 -11.10 -17.60
C TYR A 157 -7.18 -10.95 -16.06
N ASN A 158 -8.33 -10.50 -15.57
CA ASN A 158 -9.15 -11.25 -14.61
C ASN A 158 -10.52 -10.57 -14.43
N ASN A 159 -11.59 -11.35 -14.29
CA ASN A 159 -12.99 -10.90 -14.09
C ASN A 159 -13.70 -10.27 -15.30
N GLY A 160 -13.09 -10.24 -16.49
CA GLY A 160 -13.82 -9.93 -17.74
C GLY A 160 -14.39 -8.51 -17.82
N MET A 161 -13.66 -7.50 -17.38
CA MET A 161 -13.98 -6.08 -17.59
C MET A 161 -12.77 -5.36 -18.19
N ASP A 162 -12.92 -4.88 -19.43
CA ASP A 162 -11.87 -4.12 -20.12
C ASP A 162 -12.20 -2.63 -20.10
N ILE A 163 -11.20 -1.80 -19.82
CA ILE A 163 -11.31 -0.33 -19.92
C ILE A 163 -10.95 0.08 -21.35
N VAL A 164 -11.80 0.89 -21.97
CA VAL A 164 -11.76 1.26 -23.39
C VAL A 164 -11.32 2.70 -23.58
N ASP A 165 -11.81 3.60 -22.73
CA ASP A 165 -11.52 5.03 -22.77
C ASP A 165 -11.79 5.67 -21.39
N TYR A 166 -11.29 6.90 -21.19
CA TYR A 166 -11.62 7.74 -20.05
C TYR A 166 -11.84 9.19 -20.51
N ALA A 167 -13.08 9.67 -20.38
CA ALA A 167 -13.49 11.01 -20.78
C ALA A 167 -14.55 11.56 -19.83
N ASP A 168 -14.58 12.89 -19.63
CA ASP A 168 -15.60 13.61 -18.86
C ASP A 168 -15.88 13.04 -17.44
N GLY A 169 -14.84 12.49 -16.79
CA GLY A 169 -14.95 11.90 -15.45
C GLY A 169 -15.47 10.46 -15.43
N LYS A 170 -15.55 9.77 -16.58
CA LYS A 170 -16.14 8.44 -16.71
C LYS A 170 -15.19 7.48 -17.43
N TYR A 171 -15.09 6.26 -16.92
CA TYR A 171 -14.48 5.14 -17.62
C TYR A 171 -15.50 4.55 -18.59
N LYS A 172 -15.16 4.44 -19.88
CA LYS A 172 -15.88 3.58 -20.83
C LYS A 172 -15.32 2.18 -20.68
N VAL A 173 -16.20 1.20 -20.41
CA VAL A 173 -15.82 -0.20 -20.21
C VAL A 173 -16.65 -1.12 -21.09
N ARG A 174 -16.13 -2.32 -21.34
CA ARG A 174 -16.87 -3.46 -21.88
C ARG A 174 -16.66 -4.67 -20.98
N PHE A 175 -17.59 -5.62 -21.02
CA PHE A 175 -17.39 -6.91 -20.37
C PHE A 175 -16.97 -7.96 -21.39
N SER A 176 -15.95 -8.75 -21.06
CA SER A 176 -15.33 -9.76 -21.94
C SER A 176 -15.46 -11.16 -21.32
N GLY A 177 -15.75 -12.16 -22.15
CA GLY A 177 -15.87 -13.55 -21.70
C GLY A 177 -14.54 -14.10 -21.17
N ILE A 178 -14.59 -14.89 -20.09
CA ILE A 178 -13.41 -15.54 -19.51
C ILE A 178 -12.95 -16.67 -20.43
N GLY A 179 -11.78 -16.54 -21.06
CA GLY A 179 -11.11 -17.66 -21.70
C GLY A 179 -10.32 -18.48 -20.68
N GLY A 180 -10.64 -19.76 -20.51
CA GLY A 180 -9.87 -20.63 -19.61
C GLY A 180 -8.51 -21.00 -20.23
N GLY A 181 -7.45 -20.25 -19.91
CA GLY A 181 -6.09 -20.74 -20.12
C GLY A 181 -5.77 -21.82 -19.09
N VAL A 182 -5.78 -23.09 -19.52
CA VAL A 182 -5.36 -24.20 -18.64
C VAL A 182 -3.84 -24.21 -18.59
N GLY A 183 -3.27 -23.83 -17.45
CA GLY A 183 -1.83 -23.98 -17.20
C GLY A 183 -1.42 -25.46 -17.15
N GLY A 184 -0.16 -25.74 -17.45
CA GLY A 184 0.42 -27.06 -17.23
C GLY A 184 0.45 -27.45 -15.75
N PRO A 185 0.85 -28.69 -15.41
CA PRO A 185 0.92 -29.13 -14.03
C PRO A 185 1.94 -28.28 -13.25
N LEU A 186 1.50 -27.79 -12.09
CA LEU A 186 2.29 -26.96 -11.17
C LEU A 186 2.20 -27.58 -9.76
N PRO A 187 3.24 -27.43 -8.92
CA PRO A 187 3.16 -27.85 -7.53
C PRO A 187 2.17 -26.97 -6.76
N LYS A 188 1.73 -27.42 -5.59
CA LYS A 188 0.88 -26.64 -4.69
C LYS A 188 1.76 -25.70 -3.87
N ILE A 189 1.76 -24.42 -4.23
CA ILE A 189 2.69 -23.43 -3.67
C ILE A 189 1.98 -22.55 -2.64
N THR A 190 2.55 -22.46 -1.44
CA THR A 190 2.21 -21.44 -0.43
C THR A 190 3.35 -20.44 -0.35
N GLU A 191 3.28 -19.39 -1.16
CA GLU A 191 4.37 -18.42 -1.36
C GLU A 191 4.67 -17.55 -0.13
N ARG A 192 3.66 -17.33 0.74
CA ARG A 192 3.66 -16.28 1.76
C ARG A 192 2.98 -16.70 3.06
N LYS A 193 3.48 -16.17 4.18
CA LYS A 193 2.93 -16.38 5.52
C LYS A 193 3.18 -15.15 6.40
N ILE A 194 2.11 -14.57 6.95
CA ILE A 194 2.22 -13.56 8.01
C ILE A 194 2.92 -14.19 9.22
N ILE A 195 3.95 -13.52 9.73
CA ILE A 195 4.73 -13.95 10.91
C ILE A 195 4.49 -13.06 12.13
N SER A 196 4.14 -11.79 11.94
CA SER A 196 3.78 -10.88 13.03
C SER A 196 2.86 -9.76 12.56
N ALA A 197 2.02 -9.28 13.45
CA ALA A 197 1.28 -8.03 13.30
C ALA A 197 1.37 -7.26 14.62
N THR A 198 1.73 -5.98 14.55
CA THR A 198 1.83 -5.10 15.72
C THR A 198 1.15 -3.77 15.45
N ILE A 199 0.68 -3.10 16.50
CA ILE A 199 0.23 -1.70 16.43
C ILE A 199 1.22 -0.79 17.16
N GLU A 200 1.64 0.28 16.49
CA GLU A 200 2.56 1.31 17.00
C GLU A 200 2.23 2.64 16.33
N ASN A 201 2.19 3.75 17.08
CA ASN A 201 1.97 5.11 16.52
C ASN A 201 0.72 5.26 15.62
N ASN A 202 -0.38 4.56 15.92
CA ASN A 202 -1.60 4.46 15.10
C ASN A 202 -1.37 3.85 13.69
N GLU A 203 -0.29 3.09 13.51
CA GLU A 203 -0.08 2.22 12.35
C GLU A 203 -0.17 0.75 12.77
N ILE A 204 -0.82 -0.09 11.96
CA ILE A 204 -0.64 -1.53 12.03
C ILE A 204 0.52 -1.90 11.09
N VAL A 205 1.53 -2.56 11.63
CA VAL A 205 2.70 -3.07 10.90
C VAL A 205 2.60 -4.59 10.84
N VAL A 206 2.49 -5.13 9.63
CA VAL A 206 2.41 -6.56 9.35
C VAL A 206 3.70 -7.00 8.68
N LYS A 207 4.33 -8.03 9.23
CA LYS A 207 5.48 -8.71 8.61
C LYS A 207 5.06 -10.09 8.17
N GLU A 208 5.47 -10.45 6.96
CA GLU A 208 5.30 -11.78 6.40
C GLU A 208 6.60 -12.26 5.77
N LYS A 209 6.78 -13.57 5.72
CA LYS A 209 7.81 -14.19 4.90
C LYS A 209 7.28 -14.48 3.51
N ALA A 210 8.14 -14.34 2.52
CA ALA A 210 7.84 -14.61 1.12
C ALA A 210 9.01 -15.31 0.41
N ILE A 211 8.73 -16.47 -0.19
CA ILE A 211 9.59 -17.08 -1.21
C ILE A 211 9.13 -16.64 -2.60
N TYR A 212 10.01 -16.76 -3.59
CA TYR A 212 9.70 -16.63 -5.01
C TYR A 212 10.12 -17.90 -5.73
N TRP A 213 9.54 -18.19 -6.89
CA TRP A 213 9.82 -19.44 -7.59
C TRP A 213 9.93 -19.27 -9.10
N GLY A 214 10.62 -20.20 -9.76
CA GLY A 214 10.76 -20.27 -11.20
C GLY A 214 10.63 -21.71 -11.68
N ILE A 215 10.21 -21.89 -12.93
CA ILE A 215 10.14 -23.19 -13.58
C ILE A 215 10.87 -23.11 -14.91
N THR A 216 11.74 -24.09 -15.16
CA THR A 216 12.33 -24.37 -16.46
C THR A 216 12.02 -25.82 -16.84
N SER A 217 11.73 -26.07 -18.11
CA SER A 217 11.45 -27.40 -18.64
C SER A 217 12.42 -27.70 -19.77
N GLU A 218 13.13 -28.81 -19.65
CA GLU A 218 14.03 -29.35 -20.66
C GLU A 218 13.73 -30.84 -20.86
N GLN A 219 13.25 -31.19 -22.06
CA GLN A 219 12.81 -32.55 -22.40
C GLN A 219 11.70 -33.05 -21.45
N GLU A 220 11.94 -34.12 -20.68
CA GLU A 220 11.01 -34.71 -19.73
C GLU A 220 11.21 -34.20 -18.29
N THR A 221 12.22 -33.35 -18.06
CA THR A 221 12.56 -32.80 -16.75
C THR A 221 12.00 -31.40 -16.58
N ILE A 222 11.35 -31.16 -15.45
CA ILE A 222 10.89 -29.85 -14.99
C ILE A 222 11.69 -29.49 -13.73
N THR A 223 12.52 -28.46 -13.81
CA THR A 223 13.21 -27.91 -12.65
C THR A 223 12.33 -26.84 -12.00
N PHE A 224 12.06 -27.00 -10.71
CA PHE A 224 11.42 -25.99 -9.87
C PHE A 224 12.48 -25.35 -8.97
N ASP A 225 12.69 -24.06 -9.14
CA ASP A 225 13.63 -23.27 -8.36
C ASP A 225 12.89 -22.42 -7.32
N VAL A 226 13.41 -22.37 -6.09
CA VAL A 226 12.97 -21.43 -5.04
C VAL A 226 14.05 -20.37 -4.85
N TYR A 227 13.63 -19.12 -4.68
CA TYR A 227 14.47 -17.96 -4.51
C TYR A 227 14.04 -17.15 -3.28
N SER A 228 15.00 -16.55 -2.58
CA SER A 228 14.72 -15.64 -1.47
C SER A 228 14.36 -14.23 -1.92
N ASP A 229 14.65 -13.82 -3.16
CA ASP A 229 14.41 -12.45 -3.63
C ASP A 229 13.53 -12.34 -4.89
N VAL A 230 12.80 -11.23 -4.99
CA VAL A 230 11.83 -10.95 -6.07
C VAL A 230 12.47 -10.86 -7.46
N LYS A 231 13.79 -10.60 -7.55
CA LYS A 231 14.54 -10.55 -8.82
C LYS A 231 15.17 -11.90 -9.17
N LYS A 232 14.91 -12.95 -8.38
CA LYS A 232 15.35 -14.34 -8.58
C LYS A 232 16.87 -14.46 -8.80
N LYS A 233 17.63 -13.74 -7.98
CA LYS A 233 19.10 -13.74 -7.98
C LYS A 233 19.68 -14.73 -6.98
N ASN A 234 19.00 -14.90 -5.85
CA ASN A 234 19.43 -15.72 -4.74
C ASN A 234 18.57 -17.00 -4.72
N LYS A 235 19.03 -18.05 -5.40
CA LYS A 235 18.39 -19.38 -5.35
C LYS A 235 18.68 -20.02 -4.00
N ILE A 236 17.65 -20.58 -3.35
CA ILE A 236 17.74 -21.24 -2.04
C ILE A 236 17.39 -22.73 -2.11
N ASP A 237 16.56 -23.16 -3.07
CA ASP A 237 16.29 -24.58 -3.35
C ASP A 237 16.09 -24.82 -4.86
N SER A 238 16.28 -26.07 -5.28
CA SER A 238 16.19 -26.53 -6.67
C SER A 238 15.81 -28.02 -6.67
N LYS A 239 14.63 -28.35 -7.18
CA LYS A 239 14.15 -29.74 -7.27
C LYS A 239 13.73 -30.08 -8.71
N GLU A 240 13.97 -31.33 -9.11
CA GLU A 240 13.61 -31.83 -10.45
C GLU A 240 12.40 -32.76 -10.39
N TYR A 241 11.52 -32.61 -11.37
CA TYR A 241 10.24 -33.29 -11.51
C TYR A 241 10.03 -33.77 -12.93
N THR A 242 8.96 -34.53 -13.11
CA THR A 242 8.35 -34.87 -14.41
C THR A 242 6.93 -34.29 -14.44
N GLU A 243 6.31 -34.20 -15.62
CA GLU A 243 4.90 -33.77 -15.74
C GLU A 243 3.96 -34.62 -14.86
N ASP A 244 4.24 -35.92 -14.71
CA ASP A 244 3.43 -36.86 -13.94
C ASP A 244 3.46 -36.64 -12.42
N ASN A 245 4.56 -36.08 -11.86
CA ASN A 245 4.74 -35.98 -10.42
C ASN A 245 4.70 -34.56 -9.85
N ILE A 246 4.98 -33.51 -10.65
CA ILE A 246 5.07 -32.12 -10.14
C ILE A 246 3.77 -31.64 -9.48
N ALA A 247 2.60 -32.06 -9.97
CA ALA A 247 1.29 -31.68 -9.42
C ALA A 247 1.00 -32.25 -8.02
N ASN A 248 1.79 -33.22 -7.56
CA ASN A 248 1.69 -33.81 -6.22
C ASN A 248 2.58 -33.12 -5.19
N GLU A 249 3.62 -32.39 -5.61
CA GLU A 249 4.53 -31.69 -4.71
C GLU A 249 3.81 -30.52 -4.01
N ILE A 250 4.20 -30.28 -2.76
CA ILE A 250 3.80 -29.12 -1.97
C ILE A 250 5.07 -28.33 -1.65
N VAL A 251 5.08 -27.04 -1.97
CA VAL A 251 6.17 -26.11 -1.62
C VAL A 251 5.59 -25.03 -0.74
N THR A 252 6.10 -24.86 0.48
CA THR A 252 5.61 -23.85 1.43
C THR A 252 6.75 -22.95 1.92
N VAL A 253 6.47 -21.66 2.06
CA VAL A 253 7.36 -20.68 2.68
C VAL A 253 7.77 -21.07 4.11
N GLU A 254 7.00 -21.94 4.77
CA GLU A 254 7.33 -22.47 6.10
C GLU A 254 8.65 -23.27 6.13
N ASP A 255 9.01 -23.91 5.01
CA ASP A 255 10.26 -24.67 4.89
C ASP A 255 11.49 -23.76 4.75
N TYR A 256 11.29 -22.45 4.50
CA TYR A 256 12.33 -21.49 4.11
C TYR A 256 12.33 -20.20 4.96
N LEU A 257 11.69 -20.18 6.14
CA LEU A 257 11.47 -18.94 6.90
C LEU A 257 12.76 -18.14 7.20
N ASP A 258 13.87 -18.83 7.46
CA ASP A 258 15.16 -18.19 7.77
C ASP A 258 15.80 -17.50 6.54
N GLU A 259 15.53 -18.01 5.34
CA GLU A 259 16.11 -17.52 4.07
C GLU A 259 15.15 -16.64 3.26
N ALA A 260 13.84 -16.80 3.44
CA ALA A 260 12.81 -16.07 2.71
C ALA A 260 12.86 -14.55 2.97
N SER A 261 12.59 -13.75 1.93
CA SER A 261 12.42 -12.29 2.06
C SER A 261 11.36 -11.94 3.09
N THR A 262 11.49 -10.73 3.64
CA THR A 262 10.46 -10.17 4.52
C THR A 262 9.68 -9.12 3.74
N ILE A 263 8.36 -9.23 3.72
CA ILE A 263 7.50 -8.14 3.25
C ILE A 263 6.93 -7.44 4.48
N THR A 264 7.27 -6.17 4.66
CA THR A 264 6.71 -5.31 5.70
C THR A 264 5.63 -4.43 5.10
N THR A 265 4.37 -4.71 5.44
CA THR A 265 3.20 -3.91 5.04
C THR A 265 2.76 -3.02 6.19
N LYS A 266 2.45 -1.75 5.90
CA LYS A 266 1.94 -0.77 6.87
C LYS A 266 0.54 -0.31 6.51
N PHE A 267 -0.32 -0.25 7.52
CA PHE A 267 -1.66 0.32 7.44
C PHE A 267 -1.76 1.50 8.39
N ALA A 268 -2.16 2.66 7.91
CA ALA A 268 -2.35 3.84 8.74
C ALA A 268 -3.82 3.98 9.15
N TYR A 269 -4.06 4.56 10.32
CA TYR A 269 -5.39 4.88 10.81
C TYR A 269 -5.90 6.23 10.26
N ASP A 270 -7.11 6.23 9.70
CA ASP A 270 -7.88 7.42 9.31
C ASP A 270 -8.87 7.75 10.44
N GLN A 271 -8.73 8.94 11.03
CA GLN A 271 -9.56 9.40 12.14
C GLN A 271 -10.97 9.80 11.70
N ASP A 272 -11.14 10.25 10.45
CA ASP A 272 -12.44 10.71 9.93
C ASP A 272 -13.35 9.53 9.61
N THR A 273 -12.78 8.39 9.17
CA THR A 273 -13.52 7.16 8.87
C THR A 273 -13.47 6.12 9.99
N ASN A 274 -12.65 6.32 11.04
CA ASN A 274 -12.40 5.35 12.11
C ASN A 274 -12.00 3.97 11.55
N SER A 275 -11.08 3.97 10.58
CA SER A 275 -10.66 2.75 9.85
C SER A 275 -9.19 2.78 9.47
N TYR A 276 -8.59 1.62 9.27
CA TYR A 276 -7.24 1.51 8.72
C TYR A 276 -7.26 1.45 7.19
N TYR A 277 -6.19 1.94 6.55
CA TYR A 277 -5.99 1.88 5.10
C TYR A 277 -4.53 1.57 4.76
N PHE A 278 -4.28 1.04 3.57
CA PHE A 278 -2.95 0.73 3.07
C PHE A 278 -2.09 1.99 2.93
N LYS A 279 -0.95 2.03 3.62
CA LYS A 279 0.05 3.10 3.52
C LYS A 279 1.23 2.70 2.65
N SER A 280 1.84 1.54 2.92
CA SER A 280 3.00 1.08 2.16
C SER A 280 3.27 -0.42 2.30
N SER A 281 4.10 -0.95 1.40
CA SER A 281 4.66 -2.30 1.45
C SER A 281 6.09 -2.29 0.92
N VAL A 282 7.03 -2.86 1.68
CA VAL A 282 8.45 -2.96 1.30
C VAL A 282 8.90 -4.41 1.39
N ILE A 283 9.58 -4.87 0.35
CA ILE A 283 10.23 -6.19 0.27
C ILE A 283 11.71 -5.99 0.64
N GLU A 284 12.19 -6.80 1.58
CA GLU A 284 13.54 -6.80 2.17
C GLU A 284 14.21 -8.17 1.99
#